data_AF-A0A4C1WGQ8-F1
#
_entry.id   AF-A0A4C1WGQ8-F1
#
_cell.length_a   1.000
_cell.length_b   1.000
_cell.length_c   1.000
_cell.angle_alpha   90.00
_cell.angle_beta   90.00
_cell.angle_gamma   90.00
#
_symmetry.space_group_name_H-M   'P 1'
#
loop_
_entity.id
_entity.type
_entity.pdbx_description
1 polymer ?
#
loop_
_entity_poly.entity_id
_entity_poly.type
_entity_poly.pdbx_seq_one_letter_code
_entity_poly.pdbx_strand_id
1 'polypeptide(L)'
;MVVLQKAIQKVKNDKDGLVNIFSDSRSSLEVSTSPETYHPLAHPTRRDIFENVAEGKAYFGLEPFLKQFEMMSQITQTLTGHVEFPHYLFRFKLKDSPYCVCDPAKEQDVPHTAFARSKYARERVYMLIEIDNGVGRQLEK
;
A
#
# COMPACT_ATOMS: atom_id res chain seq x y z
N MET A 1 4.65 -8.65 10.51
CA MET A 1 4.00 -8.44 11.83
C MET A 1 4.74 -7.42 12.69
N VAL A 2 5.99 -7.68 13.14
CA VAL A 2 6.73 -6.76 14.03
C VAL A 2 6.90 -5.35 13.44
N VAL A 3 7.19 -5.24 12.14
CA VAL A 3 7.32 -3.95 11.45
C VAL A 3 6.00 -3.16 11.48
N LEU A 4 4.88 -3.85 11.20
CA LEU A 4 3.54 -3.26 11.23
C LEU A 4 3.19 -2.77 12.64
N GLN A 5 3.42 -3.61 13.66
CA GLN A 5 3.21 -3.26 15.06
C GLN A 5 4.04 -2.04 15.50
N LYS A 6 5.31 -1.93 15.08
CA LYS A 6 6.14 -0.74 15.35
C LYS A 6 5.63 0.52 14.64
N ALA A 7 5.17 0.40 13.39
CA ALA A 7 4.59 1.53 12.66
C ALA A 7 3.33 2.05 13.37
N ILE A 8 2.48 1.14 13.85
CA ILE A 8 1.26 1.46 14.61
C ILE A 8 1.61 2.17 15.93
N GLN A 9 2.59 1.66 16.68
CA GLN A 9 3.05 2.31 17.91
C GLN A 9 3.63 3.71 17.65
N LYS A 10 4.32 3.90 16.53
CA LYS A 10 4.84 5.21 16.15
C LYS A 10 3.71 6.20 15.92
N VAL A 11 2.65 5.80 15.20
CA VAL A 11 1.47 6.65 14.97
C VAL A 11 0.74 6.96 16.28
N LYS A 12 0.60 5.98 17.18
CA LYS A 12 -0.02 6.18 18.50
C LYS A 12 0.69 7.25 19.33
N ASN A 13 2.02 7.27 19.28
CA ASN A 13 2.85 8.22 20.03
C ASN A 13 3.01 9.57 19.33
N ASP A 14 2.59 9.67 18.07
CA ASP A 14 2.63 10.90 17.30
C ASP A 14 1.48 11.82 17.71
N LYS A 15 1.74 13.12 17.72
CA LYS A 15 0.75 14.16 18.03
C LYS A 15 0.21 14.82 16.76
N ASP A 16 0.95 14.71 15.67
CA ASP A 16 0.78 15.55 14.49
C ASP A 16 0.33 14.72 13.28
N GLY A 17 -0.94 14.31 13.33
CA GLY A 17 -1.72 14.13 12.11
C GLY A 17 -2.12 12.71 11.73
N LEU A 18 -3.00 12.69 10.74
CA LEU A 18 -3.55 11.50 10.12
C LEU A 18 -2.48 10.81 9.27
N VAL A 19 -2.09 9.58 9.62
CA VAL A 19 -1.08 8.80 8.88
C VAL A 19 -1.69 7.54 8.29
N ASN A 20 -1.44 7.31 7.00
CA ASN A 20 -1.83 6.07 6.33
C ASN A 20 -0.69 5.04 6.45
N ILE A 21 -0.98 3.87 7.03
CA ILE A 21 -0.04 2.75 7.13
C ILE A 21 -0.43 1.69 6.09
N PHE A 22 0.47 1.44 5.13
CA PHE A 22 0.31 0.40 4.11
C PHE A 22 1.20 -0.81 4.40
N SER A 23 0.68 -2.02 4.15
CA SER A 23 1.38 -3.29 4.32
C SER A 23 0.95 -4.24 3.19
N ASP A 24 1.91 -4.87 2.54
CA ASP A 24 1.73 -5.87 1.49
C ASP A 24 1.56 -7.30 2.04
N SER A 25 1.96 -7.52 3.30
CA SER A 25 1.88 -8.81 3.96
C SER A 25 0.45 -9.15 4.38
N ARG A 26 -0.26 -9.92 3.54
CA ARG A 26 -1.60 -10.48 3.84
C ARG A 26 -1.65 -11.20 5.19
N SER A 27 -0.67 -12.06 5.47
CA SER A 27 -0.58 -12.77 6.75
C SER A 27 -0.40 -11.83 7.93
N SER A 28 0.31 -10.71 7.76
CA SER A 28 0.45 -9.71 8.82
C SER A 28 -0.86 -8.95 9.05
N LEU A 29 -1.64 -8.70 8.00
CA LEU A 29 -2.93 -8.04 8.11
C LEU A 29 -3.96 -8.96 8.76
N GLU A 30 -4.07 -10.20 8.28
CA GLU A 30 -4.99 -11.21 8.84
C GLU A 30 -4.71 -11.45 10.32
N VAL A 31 -3.46 -11.56 10.74
CA VAL A 31 -3.13 -11.68 12.17
C VAL A 31 -3.48 -10.39 12.95
N SER A 32 -3.39 -9.21 12.33
CA SER A 32 -3.73 -7.96 13.02
C SER A 32 -5.24 -7.75 13.13
N THR A 33 -6.03 -8.24 12.18
CA THR A 33 -7.48 -8.02 12.10
C THR A 33 -8.34 -9.22 12.55
N SER A 34 -7.84 -10.45 12.47
CA SER A 34 -8.63 -11.67 12.73
C SER A 34 -8.89 -11.94 14.23
N PRO A 35 -10.17 -12.07 14.67
CA PRO A 35 -10.49 -12.39 16.07
C PRO A 35 -9.82 -13.67 16.60
N GLU A 36 -9.47 -14.62 15.71
CA GLU A 36 -9.04 -15.98 16.06
C GLU A 36 -7.53 -16.19 15.89
N THR A 37 -6.71 -15.32 16.45
CA THR A 37 -5.25 -15.45 16.37
C THR A 37 -4.61 -15.64 17.73
N TYR A 38 -3.72 -16.63 17.82
CA TYR A 38 -2.94 -16.92 19.03
C TYR A 38 -1.60 -16.16 19.09
N HIS A 39 -1.35 -15.26 18.13
CA HIS A 39 -0.07 -14.56 18.07
C HIS A 39 0.05 -13.54 19.21
N PRO A 40 1.11 -13.56 20.05
CA PRO A 40 1.23 -12.70 21.23
C PRO A 40 1.11 -11.21 20.95
N LEU A 41 1.58 -10.77 19.77
CA LEU A 41 1.51 -9.36 19.35
C LEU A 41 0.16 -8.97 18.73
N ALA A 42 -0.75 -9.90 18.44
CA ALA A 42 -1.99 -9.57 17.75
C ALA A 42 -2.95 -8.76 18.62
N HIS A 43 -3.14 -9.15 19.87
CA HIS A 43 -4.00 -8.42 20.81
C HIS A 43 -3.57 -6.96 21.05
N PRO A 44 -2.30 -6.65 21.38
CA PRO A 44 -1.89 -5.26 21.56
C PRO A 44 -1.95 -4.49 20.24
N THR A 45 -1.53 -5.08 19.12
CA THR A 45 -1.57 -4.43 17.80
C THR A 45 -3.00 -4.07 17.41
N ARG A 46 -3.96 -4.98 17.61
CA ARG A 46 -5.39 -4.73 17.32
C ARG A 46 -5.97 -3.62 18.18
N ARG A 47 -5.62 -3.60 19.47
CA ARG A 47 -6.06 -2.54 20.39
C ARG A 47 -5.57 -1.18 19.92
N ASP A 48 -4.28 -1.07 19.62
CA ASP A 48 -3.69 0.18 19.13
C ASP A 48 -4.30 0.60 17.79
N ILE A 49 -4.63 -0.35 16.89
CA ILE A 49 -5.37 -0.07 15.66
C ILE A 49 -6.74 0.55 15.96
N PHE A 50 -7.54 -0.08 16.81
CA PHE A 50 -8.88 0.43 17.15
C PHE A 50 -8.84 1.79 17.83
N GLU A 51 -7.89 2.01 18.75
CA GLU A 51 -7.70 3.31 19.41
C GLU A 51 -7.35 4.40 18.40
N ASN A 52 -6.39 4.15 17.50
CA ASN A 52 -6.02 5.12 16.47
C ASN A 52 -7.14 5.42 15.47
N VAL A 53 -7.97 4.42 15.14
CA VAL A 53 -9.16 4.61 14.28
C VAL A 53 -10.23 5.42 15.01
N ALA A 54 -10.48 5.15 16.28
CA ALA A 54 -11.45 5.90 17.09
C ALA A 54 -11.01 7.36 17.32
N GLU A 55 -9.70 7.59 17.43
CA GLU A 55 -9.10 8.93 17.56
C GLU A 55 -8.96 9.65 16.20
N GLY A 56 -9.28 9.00 15.08
CA GLY A 56 -9.12 9.59 13.74
C GLY A 56 -7.66 9.84 13.34
N LYS A 57 -6.70 9.15 13.98
CA LYS A 57 -5.25 9.29 13.74
C LYS A 57 -4.72 8.37 12.63
N ALA A 58 -5.40 7.27 12.36
CA ALA A 58 -5.00 6.35 11.31
C ALA A 58 -6.20 5.73 10.59
N TYR A 59 -6.15 5.74 9.26
CA TYR A 59 -6.99 4.87 8.43
C TYR A 59 -6.21 3.60 8.08
N PHE A 60 -6.66 2.46 8.59
CA PHE A 60 -6.18 1.15 8.15
C PHE A 60 -6.90 0.72 6.87
N GLY A 61 -6.60 1.40 5.78
CA GLY A 61 -7.16 1.13 4.47
C GLY A 61 -6.38 0.05 3.74
N LEU A 62 -6.62 -1.23 4.05
CA LEU A 62 -6.18 -2.31 3.17
C LEU A 62 -7.34 -3.24 2.81
N GLU A 63 -8.12 -3.75 3.76
CA GLU A 63 -9.20 -4.70 3.42
C GLU A 63 -10.40 -4.07 2.68
N PRO A 64 -11.02 -2.96 3.14
CA PRO A 64 -12.19 -2.39 2.46
C PRO A 64 -11.84 -1.70 1.13
N PHE A 65 -10.64 -1.15 1.03
CA PHE A 65 -10.13 -0.50 -0.19
C PHE A 65 -9.78 -1.55 -1.24
N LEU A 66 -9.10 -2.64 -0.86
CA LEU A 66 -8.78 -3.74 -1.78
C LEU A 66 -10.02 -4.55 -2.21
N LYS A 67 -11.10 -4.57 -1.41
CA LYS A 67 -12.40 -5.17 -1.81
C LYS A 67 -13.15 -4.38 -2.87
N GLN A 68 -12.84 -3.10 -3.06
CA GLN A 68 -13.45 -2.27 -4.12
C GLN A 68 -12.77 -2.46 -5.48
N PHE A 69 -11.56 -3.01 -5.51
CA PHE A 69 -10.86 -3.32 -6.75
C PHE A 69 -11.09 -4.78 -7.12
N GLU A 70 -11.55 -5.04 -8.35
CA GLU A 70 -11.33 -6.36 -8.95
C GLU A 70 -9.81 -6.58 -9.01
N MET A 71 -9.33 -7.56 -8.25
CA MET A 71 -7.91 -7.68 -7.91
C MET A 71 -7.12 -8.22 -9.11
N MET A 72 -6.87 -7.36 -10.09
CA MET A 72 -6.08 -7.65 -11.27
C MET A 72 -4.62 -7.88 -10.86
N SER A 73 -3.96 -8.87 -11.47
CA SER A 73 -2.57 -9.24 -11.17
C SER A 73 -1.60 -8.05 -11.20
N GLN A 74 -1.86 -7.10 -12.09
CA GLN A 74 -1.06 -5.88 -12.29
C GLN A 74 -1.23 -4.87 -11.15
N ILE A 75 -2.45 -4.74 -10.60
CA ILE A 75 -2.73 -3.87 -9.44
C ILE A 75 -2.05 -4.46 -8.21
N THR A 76 -2.22 -5.77 -7.97
CA THR A 76 -1.53 -6.46 -6.88
C THR A 76 -0.02 -6.31 -7.01
N GLN A 77 0.57 -6.59 -8.18
CA GLN A 77 2.02 -6.43 -8.40
C GLN A 77 2.49 -5.00 -8.16
N THR A 78 1.72 -4.00 -8.59
CA THR A 78 2.06 -2.57 -8.41
C THR A 78 2.01 -2.18 -6.93
N LEU A 79 0.98 -2.61 -6.21
CA LEU A 79 0.80 -2.33 -4.79
C LEU A 79 1.79 -3.11 -3.90
N THR A 80 2.21 -4.30 -4.31
CA THR A 80 3.19 -5.14 -3.58
C THR A 80 4.64 -4.88 -3.99
N GLY A 81 4.90 -3.88 -4.85
CA GLY A 81 6.25 -3.59 -5.35
C GLY A 81 6.88 -4.74 -6.14
N HIS A 82 6.07 -5.70 -6.61
CA HIS A 82 6.49 -6.89 -7.33
C HIS A 82 6.39 -6.72 -8.85
N VAL A 83 6.33 -5.48 -9.32
CA VAL A 83 6.42 -5.13 -10.75
C VAL A 83 7.86 -5.33 -11.22
N GLU A 84 8.03 -5.74 -12.47
CA GLU A 84 9.32 -5.65 -13.15
C GLU A 84 9.77 -4.19 -13.21
N PHE A 85 10.64 -3.80 -12.27
CA PHE A 85 11.37 -2.55 -12.30
C PHE A 85 12.75 -2.80 -12.93
N PRO A 86 12.96 -2.44 -14.20
CA PRO A 86 14.25 -2.57 -14.88
C PRO A 86 15.40 -1.98 -14.07
N HIS A 87 15.19 -0.86 -13.37
CA HIS A 87 16.21 -0.27 -12.49
C HIS A 87 16.70 -1.25 -11.41
N TYR A 88 15.78 -1.94 -10.72
CA TYR A 88 16.14 -2.94 -9.70
C TYR A 88 16.67 -4.24 -10.32
N LEU A 89 16.06 -4.72 -11.40
CA LEU A 89 16.50 -5.95 -12.07
C LEU A 89 17.91 -5.81 -12.67
N PHE A 90 18.23 -4.63 -13.19
CA PHE A 90 19.57 -4.28 -13.68
C PHE A 90 20.61 -4.32 -12.55
N ARG A 91 20.28 -3.77 -11.38
CA ARG A 91 21.15 -3.85 -10.19
C ARG A 91 21.45 -5.30 -9.77
N PHE A 92 20.49 -6.20 -9.94
CA PHE A 92 20.67 -7.65 -9.67
C PHE A 92 21.25 -8.43 -10.85
N LYS A 93 21.60 -7.77 -11.96
CA LYS A 93 22.11 -8.41 -13.19
C LYS A 93 21.14 -9.43 -13.81
N LEU A 94 19.84 -9.26 -13.54
CA LEU A 94 18.76 -10.08 -14.13
C LEU A 94 18.22 -9.45 -15.42
N LYS A 95 18.64 -8.23 -15.75
CA LYS A 95 18.27 -7.50 -16.96
C LYS A 95 19.44 -6.67 -17.46
N ASP A 96 19.54 -6.50 -18.77
CA ASP A 96 20.68 -5.81 -19.42
C ASP A 96 20.57 -4.29 -19.40
N SER A 97 19.39 -3.73 -19.11
CA SER A 97 19.14 -2.29 -19.16
C SER A 97 18.19 -1.84 -18.05
N PRO A 98 18.50 -0.72 -17.36
CA PRO A 98 17.62 -0.11 -16.36
C PRO A 98 16.53 0.78 -16.99
N TYR A 99 16.57 1.02 -18.29
CA TYR A 99 15.73 2.02 -18.97
C TYR A 99 14.34 1.50 -19.36
N CYS A 100 13.36 2.41 -19.40
CA CYS A 100 12.01 2.09 -19.89
C CYS A 100 12.02 1.90 -21.41
N VAL A 101 11.22 0.95 -21.90
CA VAL A 101 10.92 0.84 -23.35
C VAL A 101 10.17 2.07 -23.87
N CYS A 102 9.44 2.75 -22.99
CA CYS A 102 8.65 3.93 -23.31
C CYS A 102 9.48 5.21 -23.47
N ASP A 103 10.63 5.28 -22.80
CA ASP A 103 11.53 6.43 -22.81
C ASP A 103 12.95 5.93 -22.49
N PRO A 104 13.83 5.77 -23.49
CA PRO A 104 15.19 5.28 -23.30
C PRO A 104 16.07 6.21 -22.46
N ALA A 105 15.65 7.47 -22.25
CA ALA A 105 16.37 8.43 -21.42
C ALA A 105 15.99 8.32 -19.93
N LYS A 106 15.00 7.49 -19.58
CA LYS A 106 14.51 7.34 -18.20
C LYS A 106 14.67 5.93 -17.70
N GLU A 107 15.35 5.80 -16.57
CA GLU A 107 15.35 4.55 -15.81
C GLU A 107 13.94 4.26 -15.30
N GLN A 108 13.55 2.99 -15.36
CA GLN A 108 12.23 2.57 -14.93
C GLN A 108 12.29 2.07 -13.48
N ASP A 109 11.98 2.99 -12.57
CA ASP A 109 11.86 2.81 -11.13
C ASP A 109 10.38 2.85 -10.67
N VAL A 110 10.16 2.91 -9.35
CA VAL A 110 8.81 2.94 -8.76
C VAL A 110 8.06 4.22 -9.19
N PRO A 111 8.59 5.45 -9.03
CA PRO A 111 7.93 6.67 -9.50
C PRO A 111 7.60 6.67 -10.99
N HIS A 112 8.55 6.28 -11.85
CA HIS A 112 8.31 6.24 -13.29
C HIS A 112 7.18 5.27 -13.62
N THR A 113 7.17 4.08 -13.01
CA THR A 113 6.12 3.08 -13.23
C THR A 113 4.76 3.58 -12.72
N ALA A 114 4.73 4.16 -11.51
CA ALA A 114 3.52 4.56 -10.81
C ALA A 114 2.89 5.85 -11.34
N PHE A 115 3.65 6.74 -11.99
CA PHE A 115 3.13 8.05 -12.40
C PHE A 115 3.35 8.38 -13.88
N ALA A 116 4.41 7.88 -14.52
CA ALA A 116 4.82 8.33 -15.86
C ALA A 116 4.61 7.28 -16.97
N ARG A 117 4.73 5.99 -16.67
CA ARG A 117 4.76 4.93 -17.69
C ARG A 117 3.44 4.85 -18.45
N SER A 118 3.48 5.02 -19.77
CA SER A 118 2.28 5.02 -20.62
C SER A 118 1.48 3.72 -20.55
N LYS A 119 2.16 2.57 -20.38
CA LYS A 119 1.54 1.24 -20.24
C LYS A 119 0.43 1.21 -19.17
N TYR A 120 0.57 1.97 -18.09
CA TYR A 120 -0.36 1.97 -16.96
C TYR A 120 -1.24 3.23 -16.90
N ALA A 121 -1.28 4.03 -17.97
CA ALA A 121 -2.00 5.30 -17.96
C ALA A 121 -3.49 5.11 -17.69
N ARG A 122 -4.10 4.04 -18.22
CA ARG A 122 -5.52 3.74 -18.03
C ARG A 122 -5.82 3.33 -16.59
N GLU A 123 -5.03 2.43 -16.04
CA GLU A 123 -5.13 1.93 -14.66
C GLU A 123 -4.91 3.05 -13.65
N ARG A 124 -4.01 4.00 -13.93
CA ARG A 124 -3.84 5.20 -13.10
C ARG A 124 -5.09 6.08 -13.06
N VAL A 125 -5.73 6.30 -14.21
CA VAL A 125 -6.98 7.08 -14.27
C VAL A 125 -8.07 6.40 -13.46
N TYR A 126 -8.24 5.08 -13.59
CA TYR A 126 -9.19 4.34 -12.76
C TYR A 126 -8.87 4.41 -11.26
N MET A 127 -7.60 4.20 -10.88
CA MET A 127 -7.21 4.32 -9.47
C MET A 127 -7.45 5.72 -8.91
N LEU A 128 -7.15 6.79 -9.67
CA LEU A 128 -7.40 8.16 -9.25
C LEU A 128 -8.89 8.44 -9.03
N ILE A 129 -9.74 8.01 -9.96
CA ILE A 129 -11.20 8.14 -9.84
C ILE A 129 -11.70 7.41 -8.58
N GLU A 130 -11.21 6.19 -8.31
CA GLU A 130 -11.61 5.43 -7.13
C GLU A 130 -11.09 6.02 -5.82
N ILE A 131 -9.88 6.60 -5.81
CA ILE A 131 -9.36 7.36 -4.66
C ILE A 131 -10.27 8.56 -4.39
N ASP A 132 -10.57 9.36 -5.42
CA ASP A 132 -11.43 10.54 -5.29
C ASP A 132 -12.84 10.16 -4.79
N ASN A 133 -13.42 9.09 -5.34
CA ASN A 133 -14.71 8.55 -4.90
C ASN A 133 -14.67 7.98 -3.47
N GLY A 134 -13.55 7.38 -3.07
CA GLY A 134 -13.31 6.89 -1.72
C GLY A 134 -13.21 8.02 -0.69
N VAL A 135 -12.54 9.12 -1.06
CA VAL A 135 -12.42 10.34 -0.23
C VAL A 135 -13.78 11.06 -0.13
N GLY A 136 -14.53 11.18 -1.24
CA GLY A 136 -15.85 11.82 -1.25
C GLY A 136 -16.86 11.15 -0.31
N ARG A 137 -16.88 9.80 -0.26
CA ARG A 137 -17.75 9.03 0.65
C ARG A 137 -17.39 9.13 2.14
N GLN A 138 -16.21 9.66 2.48
CA GLN A 138 -15.77 9.85 3.87
C GLN A 138 -16.01 11.26 4.39
N LEU A 139 -16.33 12.24 3.53
CA LEU A 139 -16.65 13.61 3.92
C LEU A 139 -18.17 13.85 4.11
N GLU A 140 -19.02 12.91 3.70
CA GLU A 140 -20.49 12.97 3.85
C GLU A 140 -21.03 12.24 5.10
N LYS A 141 -20.17 11.85 6.05
CA LYS A 141 -20.59 11.26 7.33
C LYS A 141 -20.16 12.11 8.52
#